data_AF-A0A345ULX5-F1
#
_entry.id   AF-A0A345ULX5-F1
#
_cell.length_a   1.000
_cell.length_b   1.000
_cell.length_c   1.000
_cell.angle_alpha   90.00
_cell.angle_beta   90.00
_cell.angle_gamma   90.00
#
_symmetry.space_group_name_H-M   'P 1'
#
loop_
_entity.id
_entity.type
_entity.pdbx_description
1 polymer ?
#
loop_
_entity_poly.entity_id
_entity_poly.type
_entity_poly.pdbx_seq_one_letter_code
_entity_poly.pdbx_strand_id
1 'polypeptide(L)'
;MKFLYVSALVAIFLLLGSMPSQAQSADLTVGGTGISIGDSERVNGIRLNFRDSRLQRVNGINATIWVPREENQYTGTINGLAIGLPATGFENLNGVGYSWFALAAMGEIRGITGSGLATVAREHYGLSGAGLGVVTAENAGGAFFGGLATVTGGSFSGISLGGLASVTSDHHRGFSAGGFASVVGESMRGIGFGGLASVVGGSSRGIQFGGLTSIVGEDMRGIQFGGLAAVSGGGTRGVQLSAIASISGDELRGISASLLTTIAGEGGRGIMAAPIVVSGGAFRGLSLAGFAQVGESFTGLNFAGFVTAGGQISGLQLSGFGIAGSEVHGLSLAGGFVAAEQLSGASLSSAVLGKRLSGLHAAGLFSYLPDDSWQRGLILAPVNWNDGTQYGLTIGILNYTQNLRGVQIGVINIAREGGFASVFPFFNYGK
;
A
#
# COMPACT_ATOMS: atom_id res chain seq x y z
N MET A 1 -14.42 11.75 -15.02
CA MET A 1 -13.25 12.59 -15.38
C MET A 1 -13.09 12.91 -16.87
N LYS A 2 -14.04 12.56 -17.77
CA LYS A 2 -14.01 13.00 -19.19
C LYS A 2 -14.21 14.51 -19.40
N PHE A 3 -14.82 15.22 -18.44
CA PHE A 3 -15.10 16.66 -18.51
C PHE A 3 -13.87 17.57 -18.28
N LEU A 4 -12.79 17.07 -17.66
CA LEU A 4 -11.58 17.88 -17.41
C LEU A 4 -10.65 17.98 -18.64
N TYR A 5 -10.69 16.97 -19.52
CA TYR A 5 -9.89 16.94 -20.76
C TYR A 5 -10.30 18.04 -21.73
N VAL A 6 -11.61 18.24 -21.89
CA VAL A 6 -12.17 19.29 -22.74
C VAL A 6 -11.83 20.67 -22.18
N SER A 7 -11.84 20.85 -20.86
CA SER A 7 -11.60 22.16 -20.25
C SER A 7 -10.13 22.61 -20.24
N ALA A 8 -9.15 21.69 -20.13
CA ALA A 8 -7.73 22.03 -20.22
C ALA A 8 -7.29 22.39 -21.65
N LEU A 9 -7.81 21.68 -22.66
CA LEU A 9 -7.69 22.06 -24.07
C LEU A 9 -8.37 23.42 -24.29
N VAL A 10 -9.60 23.59 -23.84
CA VAL A 10 -10.38 24.84 -24.03
C VAL A 10 -9.74 26.06 -23.35
N ALA A 11 -9.17 25.94 -22.15
CA ALA A 11 -8.61 27.09 -21.41
C ALA A 11 -7.32 27.64 -22.04
N ILE A 12 -6.44 26.79 -22.58
CA ILE A 12 -5.23 27.23 -23.30
C ILE A 12 -5.59 27.81 -24.68
N PHE A 13 -6.63 27.27 -25.32
CA PHE A 13 -7.06 27.69 -26.65
C PHE A 13 -7.92 28.97 -26.67
N LEU A 14 -8.72 29.23 -25.63
CA LEU A 14 -9.56 30.44 -25.53
C LEU A 14 -8.76 31.75 -25.40
N LEU A 15 -7.49 31.70 -24.97
CA LEU A 15 -6.63 32.88 -24.84
C LEU A 15 -6.04 33.38 -26.17
N LEU A 16 -6.17 32.65 -27.29
CA LEU A 16 -5.38 32.87 -28.51
C LEU A 16 -6.20 32.93 -29.83
N GLY A 17 -7.53 33.06 -29.78
CA GLY A 17 -8.37 32.89 -30.97
C GLY A 17 -9.24 34.09 -31.38
N SER A 18 -8.72 35.04 -32.16
CA SER A 18 -9.58 35.97 -32.94
C SER A 18 -8.85 36.76 -34.04
N MET A 19 -8.43 36.12 -35.14
CA MET A 19 -8.08 36.83 -36.39
C MET A 19 -8.58 36.04 -37.63
N PRO A 20 -9.30 36.67 -38.57
CA PRO A 20 -9.73 36.04 -39.81
C PRO A 20 -8.62 36.09 -40.88
N SER A 21 -8.26 34.96 -41.49
CA SER A 21 -7.45 34.92 -42.72
C SER A 21 -7.98 33.88 -43.72
N GLN A 22 -7.86 34.18 -45.02
CA GLN A 22 -8.20 33.29 -46.15
C GLN A 22 -7.06 32.29 -46.39
N ALA A 23 -7.40 31.02 -46.64
CA ALA A 23 -6.44 29.98 -46.98
C ALA A 23 -5.93 30.16 -48.42
N GLN A 24 -4.71 30.65 -48.57
CA GLN A 24 -3.99 30.74 -49.84
C GLN A 24 -2.63 30.05 -49.70
N SER A 25 -2.12 29.49 -50.79
CA SER A 25 -0.77 28.92 -50.83
C SER A 25 -0.04 29.26 -52.11
N ALA A 26 1.27 29.43 -51.99
CA ALA A 26 2.23 29.61 -53.06
C ALA A 26 3.18 28.40 -53.06
N ASP A 27 3.00 27.51 -54.03
CA ASP A 27 3.75 26.26 -54.13
C ASP A 27 4.91 26.38 -55.11
N LEU A 28 6.12 26.57 -54.58
CA LEU A 28 7.38 26.47 -55.33
C LEU A 28 7.85 25.01 -55.32
N THR A 29 6.99 24.11 -55.82
CA THR A 29 7.25 22.67 -55.82
C THR A 29 7.26 22.12 -57.25
N VAL A 30 8.18 21.19 -57.53
CA VAL A 30 8.21 20.39 -58.76
C VAL A 30 7.89 18.96 -58.38
N GLY A 31 6.75 18.43 -58.86
CA GLY A 31 6.28 17.11 -58.44
C GLY A 31 5.94 17.01 -56.95
N GLY A 32 5.56 18.13 -56.31
CA GLY A 32 5.30 18.19 -54.87
C GLY A 32 6.55 18.25 -53.99
N THR A 33 7.74 18.24 -54.59
CA THR A 33 9.01 18.43 -53.89
C THR A 33 9.48 19.88 -54.00
N GLY A 34 9.76 20.53 -52.88
CA GLY A 34 10.25 21.92 -52.87
C GLY A 34 9.84 22.70 -51.63
N ILE A 35 9.54 23.99 -51.84
CA ILE A 35 9.14 24.93 -50.78
C ILE A 35 7.70 25.36 -51.02
N SER A 36 6.87 25.29 -49.99
CA SER A 36 5.49 25.77 -50.02
C SER A 36 5.29 26.85 -48.95
N ILE A 37 4.67 27.96 -49.33
CA ILE A 37 4.30 29.04 -48.42
C ILE A 37 2.77 29.15 -48.40
N GLY A 38 2.15 28.84 -47.27
CA GLY A 38 0.70 28.86 -47.06
C GLY A 38 0.10 27.48 -46.80
N ASP A 39 -1.22 27.36 -46.94
CA ASP A 39 -1.99 26.20 -46.50
C ASP A 39 -2.06 25.09 -47.58
N SER A 40 -0.91 24.56 -48.02
CA SER A 40 -0.86 23.46 -49.00
C SER A 40 -1.10 22.10 -48.37
N GLU A 41 -1.72 21.18 -49.10
CA GLU A 41 -2.16 19.88 -48.56
C GLU A 41 -1.03 18.85 -48.45
N ARG A 42 -0.14 18.81 -49.45
CA ARG A 42 0.91 17.81 -49.59
C ARG A 42 2.24 18.45 -50.01
N VAL A 43 3.29 18.23 -49.22
CA VAL A 43 4.63 18.78 -49.51
C VAL A 43 5.72 17.76 -49.14
N ASN A 44 6.66 17.52 -50.06
CA ASN A 44 7.92 16.84 -49.79
C ASN A 44 9.03 17.91 -49.74
N GLY A 45 9.40 18.38 -48.55
CA GLY A 45 10.36 19.49 -48.41
C GLY A 45 9.98 20.43 -47.28
N ILE A 46 9.94 21.73 -47.55
CA ILE A 46 9.69 22.77 -46.53
C ILE A 46 8.31 23.37 -46.75
N ARG A 47 7.47 23.33 -45.73
CA ARG A 47 6.17 23.98 -45.68
C ARG A 47 6.17 25.05 -44.60
N LEU A 48 5.99 26.30 -44.99
CA LEU A 48 5.84 27.44 -44.10
C LEU A 48 4.38 27.88 -44.15
N ASN A 49 3.66 27.76 -43.05
CA ASN A 49 2.25 28.12 -43.02
C ASN A 49 1.96 29.11 -41.89
N PHE A 50 1.05 30.04 -42.14
CA PHE A 50 0.54 30.91 -41.08
C PHE A 50 -0.40 30.14 -40.15
N ARG A 51 -1.33 29.35 -40.69
CA ARG A 51 -2.33 28.59 -39.91
C ARG A 51 -2.82 27.38 -40.70
N ASP A 52 -2.76 26.19 -40.10
CA ASP A 52 -3.13 24.94 -40.77
C ASP A 52 -4.66 24.76 -40.84
N SER A 53 -5.17 24.52 -42.05
CA SER A 53 -6.59 24.13 -42.28
C SER A 53 -6.77 22.96 -43.25
N ARG A 54 -5.79 22.66 -44.10
CA ARG A 54 -5.90 21.57 -45.11
C ARG A 54 -4.74 20.59 -45.12
N LEU A 55 -3.94 20.55 -44.06
CA LEU A 55 -2.76 19.70 -43.99
C LEU A 55 -3.14 18.22 -44.11
N GLN A 56 -2.60 17.50 -45.11
CA GLN A 56 -2.73 16.04 -45.24
C GLN A 56 -1.41 15.31 -45.00
N ARG A 57 -0.32 15.74 -45.68
CA ARG A 57 0.98 15.09 -45.53
C ARG A 57 2.15 16.03 -45.78
N VAL A 58 3.10 16.06 -44.85
CA VAL A 58 4.42 16.67 -45.05
C VAL A 58 5.50 15.64 -44.81
N ASN A 59 6.39 15.46 -45.78
CA ASN A 59 7.63 14.72 -45.60
C ASN A 59 8.78 15.74 -45.62
N GLY A 60 9.28 16.14 -44.46
CA GLY A 60 10.29 17.19 -44.32
C GLY A 60 10.03 18.13 -43.15
N ILE A 61 10.02 19.44 -43.39
CA ILE A 61 9.86 20.47 -42.36
C ILE A 61 8.49 21.15 -42.52
N ASN A 62 7.70 21.17 -41.45
CA ASN A 62 6.45 21.92 -41.37
C ASN A 62 6.57 23.00 -40.28
N ALA A 63 6.61 24.28 -40.66
CA ALA A 63 6.61 25.39 -39.72
C ALA A 63 5.26 26.12 -39.76
N THR A 64 4.57 26.20 -38.62
CA THR A 64 3.25 26.85 -38.49
C THR A 64 3.33 28.03 -37.52
N ILE A 65 2.77 29.18 -37.90
CA ILE A 65 2.78 30.41 -37.09
C ILE A 65 1.52 30.54 -36.20
N TRP A 66 0.51 29.68 -36.32
CA TRP A 66 -0.71 29.75 -35.49
C TRP A 66 -1.46 28.41 -35.41
N VAL A 67 -2.23 28.22 -34.35
CA VAL A 67 -3.02 27.01 -34.10
C VAL A 67 -4.17 26.86 -35.12
N PRO A 68 -4.51 25.64 -35.59
CA PRO A 68 -5.58 25.38 -36.58
C PRO A 68 -6.96 25.99 -36.27
N ARG A 69 -7.83 26.07 -37.29
CA ARG A 69 -9.09 26.83 -37.27
C ARG A 69 -10.20 26.21 -36.41
N GLU A 70 -10.28 24.89 -36.38
CA GLU A 70 -11.32 24.12 -35.72
C GLU A 70 -10.73 22.85 -35.09
N GLU A 71 -11.24 22.44 -33.93
CA GLU A 71 -10.88 21.20 -33.22
C GLU A 71 -11.12 19.92 -34.03
N ASN A 72 -11.72 19.98 -35.22
CA ASN A 72 -11.99 18.80 -36.05
C ASN A 72 -11.17 18.74 -37.35
N GLN A 73 -10.21 19.66 -37.56
CA GLN A 73 -9.48 19.79 -38.84
C GLN A 73 -7.98 19.42 -38.78
N TYR A 74 -7.50 18.84 -37.68
CA TYR A 74 -6.12 18.34 -37.58
C TYR A 74 -6.03 16.98 -38.30
N THR A 75 -5.83 17.02 -39.62
CA THR A 75 -5.93 15.84 -40.52
C THR A 75 -4.58 15.43 -41.14
N GLY A 76 -3.50 16.08 -40.68
CA GLY A 76 -2.21 16.04 -41.33
C GLY A 76 -1.20 15.11 -40.68
N THR A 77 -0.53 14.27 -41.48
CA THR A 77 0.66 13.54 -41.02
C THR A 77 1.94 14.30 -41.35
N ILE A 78 2.78 14.56 -40.36
CA ILE A 78 4.11 15.12 -40.53
C ILE A 78 5.14 14.02 -40.30
N ASN A 79 5.93 13.70 -41.32
CA ASN A 79 7.10 12.84 -41.22
C ASN A 79 8.34 13.72 -41.31
N GLY A 80 9.00 14.01 -40.18
CA GLY A 80 10.15 14.90 -40.11
C GLY A 80 10.08 15.89 -38.96
N LEU A 81 10.18 17.19 -39.24
CA LEU A 81 10.29 18.26 -38.27
C LEU A 81 9.03 19.14 -38.26
N ALA A 82 8.33 19.23 -37.14
CA ALA A 82 7.22 20.17 -36.91
C ALA A 82 7.67 21.33 -36.01
N ILE A 83 7.50 22.58 -36.45
CA ILE A 83 7.89 23.80 -35.74
C ILE A 83 6.66 24.68 -35.54
N GLY A 84 6.35 25.06 -34.28
CA GLY A 84 5.26 25.96 -33.93
C GLY A 84 5.72 27.31 -33.37
N LEU A 85 5.26 28.42 -33.95
CA LEU A 85 5.58 29.79 -33.53
C LEU A 85 4.33 30.70 -33.55
N PRO A 86 3.45 30.70 -32.52
CA PRO A 86 3.70 30.20 -31.18
C PRO A 86 3.31 28.74 -30.97
N ALA A 87 2.49 28.15 -31.85
CA ALA A 87 1.95 26.80 -31.71
C ALA A 87 1.78 26.10 -33.07
N THR A 88 1.77 24.77 -33.05
CA THR A 88 1.53 23.93 -34.24
C THR A 88 0.62 22.76 -33.89
N GLY A 89 -0.13 22.30 -34.90
CA GLY A 89 -1.16 21.27 -34.78
C GLY A 89 -1.10 20.29 -35.94
N PHE A 90 -1.24 19.00 -35.65
CA PHE A 90 -1.25 17.93 -36.64
C PHE A 90 -2.10 16.74 -36.19
N GLU A 91 -2.40 15.80 -37.08
CA GLU A 91 -3.01 14.52 -36.70
C GLU A 91 -1.93 13.61 -36.12
N ASN A 92 -0.92 13.30 -36.93
CA ASN A 92 0.16 12.38 -36.59
C ASN A 92 1.52 13.04 -36.83
N LEU A 93 2.48 12.79 -35.93
CA LEU A 93 3.87 13.21 -36.09
C LEU A 93 4.79 12.00 -35.94
N ASN A 94 5.54 11.69 -36.99
CA ASN A 94 6.67 10.76 -36.95
C ASN A 94 7.96 11.57 -37.08
N GLY A 95 8.61 11.89 -35.96
CA GLY A 95 9.86 12.65 -35.97
C GLY A 95 10.01 13.60 -34.78
N VAL A 96 10.37 14.85 -35.06
CA VAL A 96 10.69 15.86 -34.04
C VAL A 96 9.65 16.98 -34.08
N GLY A 97 9.06 17.28 -32.94
CA GLY A 97 8.12 18.40 -32.77
C GLY A 97 8.69 19.43 -31.81
N TYR A 98 8.72 20.69 -32.20
CA TYR A 98 9.10 21.77 -31.32
C TYR A 98 8.09 22.92 -31.42
N SER A 99 7.75 23.52 -30.29
CA SER A 99 6.87 24.68 -30.27
C SER A 99 7.22 25.63 -29.13
N TRP A 100 7.06 26.92 -29.39
CA TRP A 100 7.32 27.94 -28.37
C TRP A 100 6.31 27.91 -27.23
N PHE A 101 5.04 27.62 -27.52
CA PHE A 101 3.99 27.51 -26.52
C PHE A 101 3.40 26.10 -26.48
N ALA A 102 2.76 25.65 -27.56
CA ALA A 102 2.00 24.40 -27.53
C ALA A 102 2.19 23.52 -28.77
N LEU A 103 2.27 22.21 -28.53
CA LEU A 103 2.17 21.15 -29.54
C LEU A 103 0.85 20.40 -29.32
N ALA A 104 0.03 20.27 -30.36
CA ALA A 104 -1.24 19.54 -30.29
C ALA A 104 -1.31 18.47 -31.40
N ALA A 105 -1.54 17.22 -31.00
CA ALA A 105 -1.74 16.08 -31.89
C ALA A 105 -3.07 15.38 -31.60
N MET A 106 -3.93 15.23 -32.61
CA MET A 106 -5.22 14.53 -32.45
C MET A 106 -5.11 13.01 -32.59
N GLY A 107 -4.04 12.53 -33.21
CA GLY A 107 -3.68 11.14 -33.30
C GLY A 107 -2.43 10.86 -32.50
N GLU A 108 -1.40 10.39 -33.19
CA GLU A 108 -0.22 9.79 -32.59
C GLU A 108 1.02 10.66 -32.76
N ILE A 109 1.77 10.83 -31.68
CA ILE A 109 3.15 11.31 -31.72
C ILE A 109 4.11 10.14 -31.55
N ARG A 110 4.96 9.91 -32.54
CA ARG A 110 6.12 9.00 -32.48
C ARG A 110 7.41 9.79 -32.64
N GLY A 111 8.15 9.99 -31.55
CA GLY A 111 9.47 10.60 -31.61
C GLY A 111 9.79 11.53 -30.45
N ILE A 112 10.33 12.72 -30.74
CA ILE A 112 10.83 13.65 -29.73
C ILE A 112 10.06 14.96 -29.80
N THR A 113 9.47 15.38 -28.68
CA THR A 113 8.74 16.65 -28.59
C THR A 113 9.25 17.56 -27.49
N GLY A 114 9.25 18.87 -27.79
CA GLY A 114 9.56 19.93 -26.84
C GLY A 114 8.59 21.11 -27.00
N SER A 115 7.98 21.55 -25.91
CA SER A 115 7.07 22.70 -25.91
C SER A 115 7.32 23.63 -24.73
N GLY A 116 7.27 24.95 -24.94
CA GLY A 116 7.44 25.90 -23.83
C GLY A 116 6.35 25.80 -22.76
N LEU A 117 5.09 25.55 -23.13
CA LEU A 117 3.99 25.31 -22.18
C LEU A 117 3.53 23.86 -22.16
N ALA A 118 2.99 23.35 -23.27
CA ALA A 118 2.29 22.07 -23.24
C ALA A 118 2.47 21.24 -24.51
N THR A 119 2.60 19.92 -24.32
CA THR A 119 2.47 18.95 -25.40
C THR A 119 1.23 18.11 -25.12
N VAL A 120 0.28 18.12 -26.05
CA VAL A 120 -1.00 17.42 -25.97
C VAL A 120 -1.09 16.44 -27.13
N ALA A 121 -1.37 15.17 -26.84
CA ALA A 121 -1.53 14.13 -27.84
C ALA A 121 -2.66 13.17 -27.47
N ARG A 122 -3.26 12.46 -28.45
CA ARG A 122 -4.15 11.33 -28.14
C ARG A 122 -3.32 10.13 -27.72
N GLU A 123 -2.32 9.76 -28.52
CA GLU A 123 -1.33 8.73 -28.23
C GLU A 123 0.09 9.30 -28.39
N HIS A 124 1.03 8.91 -27.52
CA HIS A 124 2.37 9.49 -27.53
C HIS A 124 3.46 8.48 -27.14
N TYR A 125 4.32 8.14 -28.09
CA TYR A 125 5.43 7.22 -27.92
C TYR A 125 6.78 7.90 -28.23
N GLY A 126 7.60 8.06 -27.20
CA GLY A 126 8.96 8.61 -27.33
C GLY A 126 9.38 9.52 -26.16
N LEU A 127 10.05 10.62 -26.46
CA LEU A 127 10.58 11.57 -25.48
C LEU A 127 9.77 12.86 -25.56
N SER A 128 9.23 13.34 -24.44
CA SER A 128 8.47 14.58 -24.41
C SER A 128 8.84 15.47 -23.24
N GLY A 129 9.07 16.76 -23.52
CA GLY A 129 9.34 17.79 -22.52
C GLY A 129 8.39 18.98 -22.66
N ALA A 130 7.81 19.43 -21.56
CA ALA A 130 6.94 20.62 -21.55
C ALA A 130 7.07 21.45 -20.26
N GLY A 131 7.07 22.78 -20.39
CA GLY A 131 7.25 23.68 -19.24
C GLY A 131 6.10 23.62 -18.21
N LEU A 132 4.86 23.47 -18.65
CA LEU A 132 3.72 23.18 -17.76
C LEU A 132 3.42 21.69 -17.72
N GLY A 133 3.20 21.04 -18.87
CA GLY A 133 2.91 19.63 -18.82
C GLY A 133 2.78 18.89 -20.13
N VAL A 134 2.97 17.58 -20.03
CA VAL A 134 2.74 16.63 -21.11
C VAL A 134 1.43 15.91 -20.82
N VAL A 135 0.47 16.01 -21.73
CA VAL A 135 -0.87 15.44 -21.59
C VAL A 135 -1.10 14.45 -22.73
N THR A 136 -1.38 13.20 -22.41
CA THR A 136 -1.77 12.17 -23.39
C THR A 136 -3.16 11.65 -23.04
N ALA A 137 -4.10 11.70 -23.98
CA ALA A 137 -5.49 11.34 -23.69
C ALA A 137 -5.70 9.83 -23.51
N GLU A 138 -4.93 9.02 -24.24
CA GLU A 138 -4.97 7.56 -24.19
C GLU A 138 -3.61 7.02 -23.75
N ASN A 139 -2.95 6.22 -24.58
CA ASN A 139 -1.75 5.51 -24.20
C ASN A 139 -0.48 6.31 -24.49
N ALA A 140 0.46 6.22 -23.57
CA ALA A 140 1.77 6.82 -23.71
C ALA A 140 2.90 5.84 -23.37
N GLY A 141 4.05 6.04 -24.00
CA GLY A 141 5.25 5.27 -23.69
C GLY A 141 6.53 6.05 -23.95
N GLY A 142 7.56 5.77 -23.16
CA GLY A 142 8.87 6.44 -23.26
C GLY A 142 9.15 7.32 -22.04
N ALA A 143 9.67 8.53 -22.24
CA ALA A 143 10.15 9.38 -21.15
C ALA A 143 9.54 10.78 -21.20
N PHE A 144 8.66 11.12 -20.26
CA PHE A 144 7.93 12.38 -20.22
C PHE A 144 8.37 13.23 -19.03
N PHE A 145 8.63 14.51 -19.31
CA PHE A 145 9.06 15.50 -18.34
C PHE A 145 8.13 16.72 -18.42
N GLY A 146 7.30 16.91 -17.41
CA GLY A 146 6.41 18.06 -17.27
C GLY A 146 6.84 18.95 -16.12
N GLY A 147 7.03 20.24 -16.34
CA GLY A 147 7.45 21.17 -15.28
C GLY A 147 6.43 21.27 -14.13
N LEU A 148 5.13 21.15 -14.42
CA LEU A 148 4.08 21.04 -13.41
C LEU A 148 3.52 19.61 -13.34
N ALA A 149 3.12 19.03 -14.48
CA ALA A 149 2.56 17.68 -14.47
C ALA A 149 2.80 16.87 -15.74
N THR A 150 2.75 15.55 -15.58
CA THR A 150 2.54 14.60 -16.68
C THR A 150 1.23 13.87 -16.44
N VAL A 151 0.35 13.85 -17.44
CA VAL A 151 -1.00 13.29 -17.34
C VAL A 151 -1.24 12.34 -18.51
N THR A 152 -1.57 11.09 -18.21
CA THR A 152 -1.90 10.06 -19.20
C THR A 152 -3.27 9.48 -18.88
N GLY A 153 -4.22 9.60 -19.81
CA GLY A 153 -5.61 9.17 -19.62
C GLY A 153 -5.86 7.69 -19.85
N GLY A 154 -4.90 6.97 -20.43
CA GLY A 154 -4.88 5.52 -20.52
C GLY A 154 -3.68 4.92 -19.78
N SER A 155 -3.00 3.98 -20.42
CA SER A 155 -1.82 3.30 -19.85
C SER A 155 -0.51 4.02 -20.21
N PHE A 156 0.42 4.05 -19.26
CA PHE A 156 1.76 4.61 -19.43
C PHE A 156 2.84 3.55 -19.26
N SER A 157 3.81 3.48 -20.18
CA SER A 157 4.97 2.60 -20.07
C SER A 157 6.29 3.34 -20.25
N GLY A 158 7.04 3.55 -19.15
CA GLY A 158 8.37 4.16 -19.18
C GLY A 158 8.65 5.04 -17.97
N ILE A 159 9.10 6.29 -18.19
CA ILE A 159 9.42 7.27 -17.15
C ILE A 159 8.48 8.47 -17.28
N SER A 160 7.77 8.81 -16.20
CA SER A 160 6.87 9.96 -16.12
C SER A 160 7.27 10.81 -14.92
N LEU A 161 7.82 12.00 -15.18
CA LEU A 161 8.22 12.96 -14.16
C LEU A 161 7.38 14.24 -14.28
N GLY A 162 6.63 14.56 -13.23
CA GLY A 162 5.98 15.85 -13.09
C GLY A 162 6.56 16.64 -11.92
N GLY A 163 6.78 17.95 -12.07
CA GLY A 163 7.28 18.77 -10.97
C GLY A 163 6.35 18.75 -9.74
N LEU A 164 5.03 18.86 -9.94
CA LEU A 164 4.02 18.66 -8.90
C LEU A 164 3.40 17.25 -8.97
N ALA A 165 2.97 16.80 -10.15
CA ALA A 165 2.19 15.56 -10.24
C ALA A 165 2.52 14.68 -11.46
N SER A 166 2.56 13.38 -11.23
CA SER A 166 2.48 12.36 -12.28
C SER A 166 1.17 11.61 -12.13
N VAL A 167 0.34 11.62 -13.18
CA VAL A 167 -1.00 11.03 -13.17
C VAL A 167 -1.16 10.07 -14.34
N THR A 168 -1.55 8.83 -14.06
CA THR A 168 -1.91 7.81 -15.06
C THR A 168 -3.25 7.21 -14.69
N SER A 169 -4.25 7.30 -15.56
CA SER A 169 -5.61 6.85 -15.22
C SER A 169 -5.74 5.33 -15.13
N ASP A 170 -5.01 4.59 -15.97
CA ASP A 170 -5.12 3.13 -16.00
C ASP A 170 -3.86 2.49 -15.38
N HIS A 171 -3.02 1.88 -16.22
CA HIS A 171 -1.87 1.10 -15.81
C HIS A 171 -0.57 1.90 -15.98
N HIS A 172 0.28 1.94 -14.95
CA HIS A 172 1.61 2.55 -15.02
C HIS A 172 2.71 1.48 -14.90
N ARG A 173 3.46 1.26 -15.98
CA ARG A 173 4.63 0.37 -15.99
C ARG A 173 5.92 1.16 -16.10
N GLY A 174 6.72 1.17 -15.04
CA GLY A 174 8.01 1.87 -15.02
C GLY A 174 8.12 2.82 -13.83
N PHE A 175 8.57 4.04 -14.08
CA PHE A 175 8.85 5.04 -13.04
C PHE A 175 7.86 6.20 -13.13
N SER A 176 7.06 6.42 -12.08
CA SER A 176 6.20 7.58 -11.91
C SER A 176 6.70 8.41 -10.74
N ALA A 177 6.98 9.69 -10.96
CA ALA A 177 7.31 10.61 -9.88
C ALA A 177 6.61 11.96 -10.00
N GLY A 178 6.08 12.43 -8.88
CA GLY A 178 5.57 13.78 -8.70
C GLY A 178 6.10 14.41 -7.41
N GLY A 179 6.54 15.68 -7.48
CA GLY A 179 7.06 16.38 -6.30
C GLY A 179 6.02 16.57 -5.18
N PHE A 180 4.74 16.62 -5.51
CA PHE A 180 3.63 16.56 -4.56
C PHE A 180 2.98 15.17 -4.55
N ALA A 181 2.56 14.65 -5.72
CA ALA A 181 1.86 13.37 -5.80
C ALA A 181 2.16 12.53 -7.05
N SER A 182 2.17 11.21 -6.86
CA SER A 182 2.10 10.21 -7.93
C SER A 182 0.77 9.47 -7.81
N VAL A 183 -0.05 9.51 -8.85
CA VAL A 183 -1.40 8.94 -8.86
C VAL A 183 -1.56 7.98 -10.04
N VAL A 184 -1.85 6.72 -9.75
CA VAL A 184 -2.16 5.68 -10.75
C VAL A 184 -3.54 5.12 -10.44
N GLY A 185 -4.47 5.16 -11.40
CA GLY A 185 -5.87 4.82 -11.14
C GLY A 185 -6.11 3.32 -10.97
N GLU A 186 -5.48 2.48 -11.79
CA GLU A 186 -5.67 1.03 -11.72
C GLU A 186 -4.43 0.35 -11.14
N SER A 187 -3.44 -0.02 -11.94
CA SER A 187 -2.30 -0.80 -11.44
C SER A 187 -0.94 -0.18 -11.72
N MET A 188 -0.04 -0.31 -10.75
CA MET A 188 1.35 0.13 -10.89
C MET A 188 2.28 -1.07 -10.92
N ARG A 189 3.17 -1.13 -11.92
CA ARG A 189 4.29 -2.08 -11.95
C ARG A 189 5.60 -1.32 -12.13
N GLY A 190 6.34 -1.14 -11.04
CA GLY A 190 7.63 -0.44 -11.07
C GLY A 190 7.86 0.40 -9.82
N ILE A 191 8.21 1.67 -9.99
CA ILE A 191 8.51 2.58 -8.88
C ILE A 191 7.56 3.78 -8.93
N GLY A 192 6.84 3.99 -7.83
CA GLY A 192 5.99 5.17 -7.61
C GLY A 192 6.60 6.07 -6.55
N PHE A 193 6.85 7.32 -6.87
CA PHE A 193 7.38 8.32 -5.96
C PHE A 193 6.46 9.54 -5.87
N GLY A 194 5.81 9.71 -4.73
CA GLY A 194 5.06 10.92 -4.40
C GLY A 194 5.73 11.66 -3.26
N GLY A 195 6.09 12.93 -3.48
CA GLY A 195 6.76 13.71 -2.44
C GLY A 195 5.94 13.85 -1.16
N LEU A 196 4.61 13.99 -1.25
CA LEU A 196 3.69 13.86 -0.10
C LEU A 196 2.83 12.60 -0.18
N ALA A 197 2.26 12.30 -1.34
CA ALA A 197 1.32 11.20 -1.50
C ALA A 197 1.64 10.34 -2.73
N SER A 198 1.74 9.04 -2.55
CA SER A 198 1.69 8.09 -3.66
C SER A 198 0.43 7.23 -3.54
N VAL A 199 -0.41 7.28 -4.56
CA VAL A 199 -1.73 6.65 -4.57
C VAL A 199 -1.84 5.74 -5.79
N VAL A 200 -2.11 4.46 -5.56
CA VAL A 200 -2.46 3.47 -6.59
C VAL A 200 -3.86 2.98 -6.27
N GLY A 201 -4.84 3.20 -7.16
CA GLY A 201 -6.24 2.91 -6.89
C GLY A 201 -6.57 1.41 -6.88
N GLY A 202 -5.85 0.59 -7.64
CA GLY A 202 -5.91 -0.87 -7.61
C GLY A 202 -4.65 -1.48 -7.03
N SER A 203 -4.07 -2.47 -7.72
CA SER A 203 -2.92 -3.24 -7.24
C SER A 203 -1.56 -2.61 -7.61
N SER A 204 -0.59 -2.74 -6.70
CA SER A 204 0.78 -2.24 -6.88
C SER A 204 1.79 -3.37 -6.80
N ARG A 205 2.67 -3.48 -7.79
CA ARG A 205 3.81 -4.41 -7.83
C ARG A 205 5.13 -3.66 -8.02
N GLY A 206 5.86 -3.44 -6.94
CA GLY A 206 7.18 -2.83 -6.99
C GLY A 206 7.51 -2.02 -5.74
N ILE A 207 8.05 -0.82 -5.91
CA ILE A 207 8.46 0.06 -4.82
C ILE A 207 7.56 1.29 -4.84
N GLN A 208 6.96 1.63 -3.71
CA GLN A 208 6.14 2.81 -3.56
C GLN A 208 6.61 3.66 -2.39
N PHE A 209 6.79 4.94 -2.65
CA PHE A 209 7.22 5.92 -1.67
C PHE A 209 6.24 7.09 -1.65
N GLY A 210 5.66 7.35 -0.48
CA GLY A 210 4.87 8.54 -0.19
C GLY A 210 5.43 9.26 1.04
N GLY A 211 5.81 10.54 0.90
CA GLY A 211 6.44 11.26 2.02
C GLY A 211 5.56 11.41 3.26
N LEU A 212 4.23 11.49 3.12
CA LEU A 212 3.27 11.39 4.21
C LEU A 212 2.46 10.10 4.11
N THR A 213 1.91 9.80 2.94
CA THR A 213 1.05 8.63 2.75
C THR A 213 1.41 7.87 1.50
N SER A 214 1.48 6.54 1.64
CA SER A 214 1.45 5.62 0.50
C SER A 214 0.19 4.77 0.61
N ILE A 215 -0.63 4.80 -0.44
CA ILE A 215 -1.93 4.14 -0.49
C ILE A 215 -1.96 3.24 -1.72
N VAL A 216 -2.35 1.98 -1.51
CA VAL A 216 -2.69 0.99 -2.54
C VAL A 216 -4.13 0.55 -2.25
N GLY A 217 -5.05 0.70 -3.19
CA GLY A 217 -6.46 0.39 -2.95
C GLY A 217 -6.75 -1.10 -2.83
N GLU A 218 -5.96 -1.94 -3.50
CA GLU A 218 -6.09 -3.40 -3.47
C GLU A 218 -4.79 -4.04 -2.92
N ASP A 219 -4.20 -4.97 -3.67
CA ASP A 219 -3.03 -5.74 -3.27
C ASP A 219 -1.72 -4.98 -3.49
N MET A 220 -0.87 -4.95 -2.46
CA MET A 220 0.51 -4.47 -2.55
C MET A 220 1.48 -5.65 -2.61
N ARG A 221 2.33 -5.72 -3.64
CA ARG A 221 3.45 -6.66 -3.74
C ARG A 221 4.78 -5.95 -3.93
N GLY A 222 5.61 -5.91 -2.89
CA GLY A 222 6.95 -5.33 -2.95
C GLY A 222 7.28 -4.52 -1.70
N ILE A 223 7.74 -3.28 -1.86
CA ILE A 223 8.14 -2.41 -0.75
C ILE A 223 7.27 -1.16 -0.78
N GLN A 224 6.62 -0.87 0.34
CA GLN A 224 5.80 0.32 0.51
C GLN A 224 6.30 1.12 1.71
N PHE A 225 6.59 2.39 1.46
CA PHE A 225 6.97 3.35 2.49
C PHE A 225 6.00 4.52 2.48
N GLY A 226 5.39 4.79 3.62
CA GLY A 226 4.55 5.97 3.84
C GLY A 226 5.01 6.70 5.09
N GLY A 227 5.43 7.97 4.99
CA GLY A 227 6.06 8.64 6.12
C GLY A 227 5.22 8.64 7.39
N LEU A 228 3.92 8.91 7.31
CA LEU A 228 2.96 8.73 8.41
C LEU A 228 2.21 7.41 8.29
N ALA A 229 1.68 7.09 7.10
CA ALA A 229 0.87 5.90 6.91
C ALA A 229 1.21 5.18 5.60
N ALA A 230 1.35 3.86 5.69
CA ALA A 230 1.40 2.96 4.56
C ALA A 230 0.16 2.07 4.63
N VAL A 231 -0.69 2.16 3.60
CA VAL A 231 -2.01 1.52 3.59
C VAL A 231 -2.15 0.68 2.33
N SER A 232 -2.56 -0.58 2.48
CA SER A 232 -3.05 -1.47 1.42
C SER A 232 -4.49 -1.84 1.78
N GLY A 233 -5.45 -1.55 0.89
CA GLY A 233 -6.84 -1.92 1.10
C GLY A 233 -7.10 -3.42 1.00
N GLY A 234 -6.28 -4.14 0.23
CA GLY A 234 -6.27 -5.61 0.15
C GLY A 234 -5.08 -6.26 0.85
N GLY A 235 -4.51 -7.31 0.24
CA GLY A 235 -3.42 -8.09 0.80
C GLY A 235 -2.03 -7.47 0.56
N THR A 236 -1.17 -7.56 1.57
CA THR A 236 0.22 -7.08 1.48
C THR A 236 1.20 -8.23 1.38
N ARG A 237 1.95 -8.33 0.28
CA ARG A 237 3.03 -9.31 0.07
C ARG A 237 4.37 -8.61 -0.08
N GLY A 238 5.06 -8.38 1.04
CA GLY A 238 6.38 -7.76 1.04
C GLY A 238 6.70 -6.98 2.31
N VAL A 239 7.24 -5.78 2.16
CA VAL A 239 7.69 -4.93 3.27
C VAL A 239 6.86 -3.65 3.30
N GLN A 240 6.23 -3.36 4.44
CA GLN A 240 5.46 -2.14 4.67
C GLN A 240 6.04 -1.39 5.87
N LEU A 241 6.42 -0.13 5.66
CA LEU A 241 7.07 0.72 6.66
C LEU A 241 6.40 2.08 6.75
N SER A 242 6.19 2.56 7.97
CA SER A 242 5.64 3.90 8.22
C SER A 242 6.00 4.43 9.60
N ALA A 243 5.86 5.73 9.85
CA ALA A 243 6.05 6.25 11.21
C ALA A 243 4.85 5.94 12.12
N ILE A 244 3.62 6.13 11.67
CA ILE A 244 2.44 5.97 12.54
C ILE A 244 1.77 4.63 12.29
N ALA A 245 1.25 4.41 11.09
CA ALA A 245 0.35 3.29 10.84
C ALA A 245 0.72 2.50 9.57
N SER A 246 0.98 1.21 9.77
CA SER A 246 1.12 0.24 8.68
C SER A 246 -0.12 -0.63 8.65
N ILE A 247 -0.90 -0.57 7.57
CA ILE A 247 -2.21 -1.20 7.48
C ILE A 247 -2.29 -2.09 6.23
N SER A 248 -2.64 -3.36 6.45
CA SER A 248 -3.07 -4.30 5.41
C SER A 248 -4.51 -4.69 5.70
N GLY A 249 -5.42 -4.40 4.77
CA GLY A 249 -6.85 -4.71 4.89
C GLY A 249 -7.13 -6.21 4.99
N ASP A 250 -6.42 -7.00 4.17
CA ASP A 250 -6.56 -8.47 4.16
C ASP A 250 -5.33 -9.13 4.83
N GLU A 251 -4.85 -10.23 4.26
CA GLU A 251 -3.66 -10.93 4.73
C GLU A 251 -2.36 -10.13 4.55
N LEU A 252 -1.57 -10.03 5.62
CA LEU A 252 -0.19 -9.59 5.58
C LEU A 252 0.76 -10.79 5.41
N ARG A 253 1.52 -10.86 4.30
CA ARG A 253 2.60 -11.83 4.08
C ARG A 253 3.95 -11.11 3.91
N GLY A 254 4.69 -10.97 5.01
CA GLY A 254 6.02 -10.35 4.98
C GLY A 254 6.37 -9.58 6.25
N ILE A 255 6.91 -8.38 6.11
CA ILE A 255 7.35 -7.54 7.24
C ILE A 255 6.49 -6.29 7.26
N SER A 256 5.92 -5.97 8.40
CA SER A 256 5.25 -4.70 8.64
C SER A 256 5.75 -4.08 9.93
N ALA A 257 6.23 -2.84 9.83
CA ALA A 257 6.76 -2.13 10.98
C ALA A 257 6.32 -0.66 10.99
N SER A 258 6.07 -0.17 12.20
CA SER A 258 5.70 1.23 12.44
C SER A 258 6.10 1.69 13.83
N LEU A 259 6.10 3.01 14.08
CA LEU A 259 6.37 3.58 15.41
C LEU A 259 5.13 3.72 16.28
N LEU A 260 3.93 3.35 15.79
CA LEU A 260 2.73 3.32 16.62
C LEU A 260 1.92 2.03 16.44
N THR A 261 1.37 1.80 15.24
CA THR A 261 0.43 0.69 15.02
C THR A 261 0.66 -0.07 13.72
N THR A 262 0.61 -1.40 13.83
CA THR A 262 0.61 -2.29 12.68
C THR A 262 -0.64 -3.16 12.70
N ILE A 263 -1.38 -3.16 11.59
CA ILE A 263 -2.69 -3.80 11.46
C ILE A 263 -2.67 -4.78 10.29
N ALA A 264 -3.08 -6.02 10.55
CA ALA A 264 -3.35 -7.04 9.54
C ALA A 264 -4.81 -7.51 9.69
N GLY A 265 -5.70 -7.04 8.82
CA GLY A 265 -7.15 -7.18 8.99
C GLY A 265 -7.64 -8.62 8.97
N GLU A 266 -7.12 -9.46 8.09
CA GLU A 266 -7.46 -10.90 8.04
C GLU A 266 -6.32 -11.79 8.57
N GLY A 267 -5.33 -11.20 9.25
CA GLY A 267 -4.16 -11.90 9.75
C GLY A 267 -3.07 -12.08 8.71
N GLY A 268 -2.43 -13.25 8.69
CA GLY A 268 -1.38 -13.55 7.70
C GLY A 268 -0.13 -14.19 8.30
N ARG A 269 1.02 -13.96 7.66
CA ARG A 269 2.28 -14.61 8.01
C ARG A 269 3.49 -13.69 7.87
N GLY A 270 4.28 -13.57 8.93
CA GLY A 270 5.58 -12.91 8.86
C GLY A 270 5.99 -12.21 10.14
N ILE A 271 6.41 -10.94 10.03
CA ILE A 271 6.88 -10.11 11.15
C ILE A 271 6.00 -8.86 11.25
N MET A 272 5.42 -8.63 12.43
CA MET A 272 4.78 -7.36 12.78
C MET A 272 5.57 -6.71 13.92
N ALA A 273 5.94 -5.44 13.78
CA ALA A 273 6.73 -4.71 14.78
C ALA A 273 6.22 -3.28 14.99
N ALA A 274 5.60 -3.01 16.13
CA ALA A 274 5.05 -1.71 16.49
C ALA A 274 4.80 -1.62 17.99
N PRO A 275 4.59 -0.45 18.61
CA PRO A 275 4.06 -0.40 19.98
C PRO A 275 2.72 -1.15 20.13
N ILE A 276 1.83 -1.02 19.14
CA ILE A 276 0.54 -1.70 19.11
C ILE A 276 0.48 -2.58 17.86
N VAL A 277 0.22 -3.87 18.04
CA VAL A 277 0.03 -4.84 16.96
C VAL A 277 -1.39 -5.35 17.00
N VAL A 278 -2.11 -5.26 15.87
CA VAL A 278 -3.49 -5.69 15.74
C VAL A 278 -3.64 -6.70 14.61
N SER A 279 -4.24 -7.86 14.90
CA SER A 279 -4.57 -8.85 13.87
C SER A 279 -6.03 -9.27 13.95
N GLY A 280 -6.82 -8.96 12.93
CA GLY A 280 -8.23 -9.34 12.89
C GLY A 280 -8.48 -10.80 12.46
N GLY A 281 -7.43 -11.57 12.20
CA GLY A 281 -7.51 -13.00 11.88
C GLY A 281 -6.34 -13.79 12.45
N ALA A 282 -6.02 -14.92 11.83
CA ALA A 282 -4.91 -15.76 12.27
C ALA A 282 -3.56 -15.23 11.78
N PHE A 283 -2.72 -14.73 12.70
CA PHE A 283 -1.36 -14.32 12.41
C PHE A 283 -0.35 -15.39 12.80
N ARG A 284 0.51 -15.79 11.85
CA ARG A 284 1.58 -16.77 12.05
C ARG A 284 2.96 -16.16 11.86
N GLY A 285 3.77 -16.12 12.91
CA GLY A 285 5.16 -15.70 12.79
C GLY A 285 5.70 -15.02 14.05
N LEU A 286 6.33 -13.86 13.87
CA LEU A 286 6.91 -13.06 14.93
C LEU A 286 6.10 -11.78 15.10
N SER A 287 5.51 -11.61 16.28
CA SER A 287 4.78 -10.39 16.66
C SER A 287 5.56 -9.68 17.77
N LEU A 288 6.05 -8.47 17.48
CA LEU A 288 6.82 -7.61 18.40
C LEU A 288 6.01 -6.36 18.73
N ALA A 289 5.37 -6.35 19.88
CA ALA A 289 4.65 -5.21 20.42
C ALA A 289 5.42 -4.51 21.54
N GLY A 290 5.67 -3.21 21.37
CA GLY A 290 6.25 -2.39 22.45
C GLY A 290 5.30 -2.20 23.65
N PHE A 291 4.00 -2.31 23.43
CA PHE A 291 2.97 -2.15 24.45
C PHE A 291 1.96 -3.30 24.41
N ALA A 292 1.16 -3.42 23.35
CA ALA A 292 0.04 -4.37 23.31
C ALA A 292 -0.07 -5.13 21.99
N GLN A 293 -0.46 -6.41 22.09
CA GLN A 293 -0.94 -7.22 20.97
C GLN A 293 -2.41 -7.54 21.18
N VAL A 294 -3.22 -7.34 20.14
CA VAL A 294 -4.63 -7.68 20.13
C VAL A 294 -4.96 -8.43 18.86
N GLY A 295 -5.58 -9.60 18.95
CA GLY A 295 -6.02 -10.28 17.74
C GLY A 295 -6.77 -11.58 17.96
N GLU A 296 -7.31 -12.15 16.90
CA GLU A 296 -8.07 -13.39 17.01
C GLU A 296 -7.17 -14.59 17.30
N SER A 297 -6.10 -14.74 16.52
CA SER A 297 -5.19 -15.87 16.70
C SER A 297 -3.73 -15.47 16.42
N PHE A 298 -2.83 -15.82 17.36
CA PHE A 298 -1.40 -15.60 17.25
C PHE A 298 -0.66 -16.94 17.37
N THR A 299 0.05 -17.34 16.31
CA THR A 299 0.84 -18.57 16.29
C THR A 299 2.31 -18.28 16.01
N GLY A 300 3.19 -18.60 16.96
CA GLY A 300 4.64 -18.45 16.79
C GLY A 300 5.31 -17.80 17.99
N LEU A 301 5.99 -16.68 17.77
CA LEU A 301 6.71 -15.94 18.80
C LEU A 301 6.01 -14.59 19.02
N ASN A 302 5.49 -14.38 20.22
CA ASN A 302 4.72 -13.17 20.55
C ASN A 302 5.37 -12.46 21.75
N PHE A 303 5.84 -11.23 21.52
CA PHE A 303 6.47 -10.39 22.55
C PHE A 303 5.68 -9.10 22.73
N ALA A 304 5.13 -8.84 23.91
CA ALA A 304 4.43 -7.60 24.24
C ALA A 304 5.05 -6.92 25.46
N GLY A 305 5.32 -5.62 25.38
CA GLY A 305 5.84 -4.86 26.52
C GLY A 305 4.88 -4.81 27.71
N PHE A 306 3.57 -4.92 27.49
CA PHE A 306 2.55 -4.93 28.53
C PHE A 306 1.61 -6.12 28.41
N VAL A 307 0.78 -6.20 27.36
CA VAL A 307 -0.28 -7.21 27.27
C VAL A 307 -0.35 -7.88 25.91
N THR A 308 -0.59 -9.19 25.92
CA THR A 308 -1.02 -9.95 24.74
C THR A 308 -2.43 -10.44 25.00
N ALA A 309 -3.38 -10.03 24.15
CA ALA A 309 -4.78 -10.44 24.22
C ALA A 309 -5.19 -11.09 22.90
N GLY A 310 -5.78 -12.28 22.96
CA GLY A 310 -6.36 -12.88 21.77
C GLY A 310 -7.16 -14.14 22.00
N GLY A 311 -7.92 -14.58 21.00
CA GLY A 311 -8.74 -15.79 21.11
C GLY A 311 -7.88 -17.03 21.29
N GLN A 312 -7.00 -17.30 20.32
CA GLN A 312 -6.08 -18.43 20.34
C GLN A 312 -4.63 -17.98 20.29
N ILE A 313 -3.84 -18.33 21.28
CA ILE A 313 -2.43 -17.94 21.37
C ILE A 313 -1.58 -19.20 21.49
N SER A 314 -0.78 -19.48 20.47
CA SER A 314 0.02 -20.72 20.37
C SER A 314 1.51 -20.41 20.14
N GLY A 315 2.40 -21.12 20.82
CA GLY A 315 3.85 -21.00 20.66
C GLY A 315 4.58 -20.48 21.90
N LEU A 316 5.46 -19.48 21.73
CA LEU A 316 6.16 -18.81 22.82
C LEU A 316 5.59 -17.40 23.00
N GLN A 317 5.23 -17.06 24.23
CA GLN A 317 4.69 -15.76 24.59
C GLN A 317 5.48 -15.13 25.72
N LEU A 318 5.86 -13.86 25.54
CA LEU A 318 6.46 -13.02 26.57
C LEU A 318 5.65 -11.72 26.66
N SER A 319 5.01 -11.48 27.80
CA SER A 319 4.34 -10.20 28.07
C SER A 319 4.90 -9.56 29.33
N GLY A 320 5.12 -8.24 29.35
CA GLY A 320 5.58 -7.57 30.57
C GLY A 320 4.59 -7.68 31.74
N PHE A 321 3.29 -7.65 31.47
CA PHE A 321 2.23 -7.74 32.48
C PHE A 321 1.29 -8.93 32.27
N GLY A 322 0.62 -9.07 31.12
CA GLY A 322 -0.49 -10.01 30.98
C GLY A 322 -0.51 -10.80 29.68
N ILE A 323 -0.90 -12.07 29.77
CA ILE A 323 -1.35 -12.87 28.63
C ILE A 323 -2.80 -13.28 28.91
N ALA A 324 -3.71 -12.89 28.03
CA ALA A 324 -5.13 -13.19 28.13
C ALA A 324 -5.65 -13.84 26.85
N GLY A 325 -6.36 -14.95 26.96
CA GLY A 325 -7.04 -15.52 25.80
C GLY A 325 -8.05 -16.61 26.10
N SER A 326 -8.77 -17.08 25.08
CA SER A 326 -9.65 -18.24 25.25
C SER A 326 -8.81 -19.52 25.34
N GLU A 327 -7.85 -19.67 24.43
CA GLU A 327 -6.95 -20.81 24.37
C GLU A 327 -5.50 -20.33 24.32
N VAL A 328 -4.69 -20.77 25.28
CA VAL A 328 -3.26 -20.46 25.34
C VAL A 328 -2.48 -21.77 25.37
N HIS A 329 -1.61 -21.95 24.38
CA HIS A 329 -0.84 -23.16 24.15
C HIS A 329 0.66 -22.86 24.02
N GLY A 330 1.47 -23.63 24.72
CA GLY A 330 2.94 -23.57 24.63
C GLY A 330 3.59 -22.97 25.87
N LEU A 331 4.51 -22.03 25.68
CA LEU A 331 5.31 -21.43 26.76
C LEU A 331 4.89 -19.98 26.97
N SER A 332 4.34 -19.69 28.14
CA SER A 332 3.85 -18.35 28.49
C SER A 332 4.63 -17.76 29.68
N LEU A 333 5.24 -16.59 29.49
CA LEU A 333 5.90 -15.85 30.56
C LEU A 333 5.27 -14.46 30.66
N ALA A 334 4.74 -14.12 31.84
CA ALA A 334 4.13 -12.82 32.10
C ALA A 334 4.47 -12.28 33.50
N GLY A 335 4.78 -11.00 33.66
CA GLY A 335 5.08 -10.44 34.99
C GLY A 335 3.88 -10.46 35.94
N GLY A 336 2.68 -10.17 35.42
CA GLY A 336 1.42 -10.12 36.18
C GLY A 336 0.66 -11.44 36.09
N PHE A 337 0.00 -11.72 34.97
CA PHE A 337 -0.89 -12.88 34.87
C PHE A 337 -0.82 -13.62 33.54
N VAL A 338 -1.15 -14.91 33.61
CA VAL A 338 -1.55 -15.73 32.45
C VAL A 338 -2.97 -16.21 32.73
N ALA A 339 -3.91 -15.75 31.91
CA ALA A 339 -5.33 -16.03 32.06
C ALA A 339 -5.90 -16.64 30.78
N ALA A 340 -6.42 -17.88 30.88
CA ALA A 340 -7.09 -18.51 29.76
C ALA A 340 -8.22 -19.45 30.15
N GLU A 341 -9.25 -19.61 29.30
CA GLU A 341 -10.22 -20.68 29.53
C GLU A 341 -9.54 -22.05 29.44
N GLN A 342 -8.67 -22.22 28.45
CA GLN A 342 -7.84 -23.39 28.25
C GLN A 342 -6.37 -22.98 28.22
N LEU A 343 -5.59 -23.40 29.22
CA LEU A 343 -4.15 -23.20 29.28
C LEU A 343 -3.47 -24.56 29.19
N SER A 344 -2.64 -24.76 28.16
CA SER A 344 -1.89 -25.99 27.96
C SER A 344 -0.41 -25.71 27.70
N GLY A 345 0.48 -26.39 28.41
CA GLY A 345 1.93 -26.27 28.22
C GLY A 345 2.62 -25.85 29.51
N ALA A 346 3.42 -24.79 29.46
CA ALA A 346 4.06 -24.25 30.66
C ALA A 346 3.84 -22.74 30.79
N SER A 347 3.55 -22.29 32.02
CA SER A 347 3.39 -20.86 32.30
C SER A 347 4.14 -20.43 33.55
N LEU A 348 4.70 -19.23 33.52
CA LEU A 348 5.29 -18.55 34.67
C LEU A 348 4.75 -17.13 34.77
N SER A 349 4.10 -16.80 35.90
CA SER A 349 3.57 -15.46 36.16
C SER A 349 3.37 -15.17 37.64
N SER A 350 2.88 -13.98 38.02
CA SER A 350 2.46 -13.74 39.40
C SER A 350 1.12 -14.42 39.71
N ALA A 351 0.20 -14.45 38.75
CA ALA A 351 -1.07 -15.16 38.85
C ALA A 351 -1.32 -16.07 37.64
N VAL A 352 -1.82 -17.28 37.88
CA VAL A 352 -2.31 -18.19 36.84
C VAL A 352 -3.80 -18.39 37.00
N LEU A 353 -4.56 -18.11 35.96
CA LEU A 353 -6.03 -18.10 35.95
C LEU A 353 -6.55 -18.97 34.83
N GLY A 354 -7.49 -19.87 35.11
CA GLY A 354 -8.17 -20.58 34.04
C GLY A 354 -9.18 -21.63 34.44
N LYS A 355 -9.94 -22.14 33.46
CA LYS A 355 -10.93 -23.22 33.69
C LYS A 355 -10.33 -24.60 33.45
N ARG A 356 -9.44 -24.73 32.46
CA ARG A 356 -8.81 -26.00 32.08
C ARG A 356 -7.31 -25.80 32.02
N LEU A 357 -6.61 -26.23 33.07
CA LEU A 357 -5.16 -26.11 33.16
C LEU A 357 -4.51 -27.48 32.89
N SER A 358 -3.57 -27.54 31.96
CA SER A 358 -2.83 -28.75 31.64
C SER A 358 -1.34 -28.48 31.43
N GLY A 359 -0.49 -29.20 32.16
CA GLY A 359 0.97 -29.08 32.04
C GLY A 359 1.61 -28.52 33.31
N LEU A 360 2.53 -27.55 33.17
CA LEU A 360 3.38 -27.04 34.24
C LEU A 360 3.12 -25.54 34.48
N HIS A 361 2.47 -25.19 35.58
CA HIS A 361 2.11 -23.80 35.85
C HIS A 361 2.75 -23.32 37.15
N ALA A 362 3.54 -22.27 37.09
CA ALA A 362 4.14 -21.62 38.25
C ALA A 362 3.59 -20.20 38.41
N ALA A 363 3.02 -19.91 39.57
CA ALA A 363 2.51 -18.60 39.95
C ALA A 363 3.26 -18.07 41.18
N GLY A 364 3.69 -16.81 41.13
CA GLY A 364 4.39 -16.15 42.22
C GLY A 364 3.51 -15.81 43.42
N LEU A 365 2.20 -15.66 43.22
CA LEU A 365 1.23 -15.32 44.26
C LEU A 365 0.14 -16.38 44.38
N PHE A 366 -0.63 -16.60 43.32
CA PHE A 366 -1.76 -17.52 43.38
C PHE A 366 -2.12 -18.16 42.04
N SER A 367 -2.72 -19.33 42.11
CA SER A 367 -3.49 -19.92 41.02
C SER A 367 -4.98 -19.96 41.41
N TYR A 368 -5.85 -19.62 40.46
CA TYR A 368 -7.30 -19.68 40.67
C TYR A 368 -8.01 -20.34 39.49
N LEU A 369 -8.78 -21.38 39.81
CA LEU A 369 -9.66 -22.08 38.90
C LEU A 369 -11.09 -22.04 39.46
N PRO A 370 -12.08 -21.48 38.74
CA PRO A 370 -13.46 -21.33 39.20
C PRO A 370 -14.22 -22.67 39.20
N ASP A 371 -15.52 -22.65 39.52
CA ASP A 371 -16.38 -23.84 39.41
C ASP A 371 -16.37 -24.45 37.98
N ASP A 372 -16.68 -25.74 37.88
CA ASP A 372 -16.64 -26.53 36.63
C ASP A 372 -15.26 -26.50 35.92
N SER A 373 -14.20 -26.38 36.71
CA SER A 373 -12.83 -26.39 36.22
C SER A 373 -12.13 -27.73 36.47
N TRP A 374 -11.00 -27.92 35.78
CA TRP A 374 -10.07 -28.99 36.11
C TRP A 374 -8.63 -28.58 35.88
N GLN A 375 -7.75 -29.19 36.68
CA GLN A 375 -6.30 -29.13 36.49
C GLN A 375 -5.71 -30.52 36.30
N ARG A 376 -4.74 -30.64 35.39
CA ARG A 376 -3.88 -31.81 35.17
C ARG A 376 -2.42 -31.38 35.06
N GLY A 377 -1.52 -32.09 35.70
CA GLY A 377 -0.08 -31.77 35.69
C GLY A 377 0.41 -31.17 37.00
N LEU A 378 1.32 -30.20 36.94
CA LEU A 378 1.95 -29.57 38.09
C LEU A 378 1.52 -28.11 38.21
N ILE A 379 1.03 -27.71 39.39
CA ILE A 379 0.85 -26.30 39.73
C ILE A 379 1.69 -25.96 40.96
N LEU A 380 2.47 -24.88 40.86
CA LEU A 380 3.30 -24.33 41.92
C LEU A 380 2.83 -22.90 42.22
N ALA A 381 2.27 -22.65 43.40
CA ALA A 381 1.94 -21.28 43.83
C ALA A 381 1.81 -21.21 45.36
N PRO A 382 2.09 -20.07 46.01
CA PRO A 382 1.81 -19.91 47.44
C PRO A 382 0.36 -20.23 47.81
N VAL A 383 -0.60 -19.77 47.00
CA VAL A 383 -2.02 -20.04 47.18
C VAL A 383 -2.58 -20.71 45.92
N ASN A 384 -3.07 -21.94 46.04
CA ASN A 384 -3.77 -22.63 44.97
C ASN A 384 -5.23 -22.80 45.34
N TRP A 385 -6.11 -22.18 44.57
CA TRP A 385 -7.55 -22.23 44.79
C TRP A 385 -8.25 -22.85 43.57
N ASN A 386 -8.77 -24.07 43.72
CA ASN A 386 -9.41 -24.80 42.64
C ASN A 386 -10.83 -25.23 43.03
N ASP A 387 -11.84 -24.45 42.66
CA ASP A 387 -13.24 -24.81 42.89
C ASP A 387 -13.74 -25.98 41.99
N GLY A 388 -12.85 -26.57 41.19
CA GLY A 388 -13.10 -27.77 40.38
C GLY A 388 -12.32 -29.01 40.81
N THR A 389 -11.92 -29.82 39.82
CA THR A 389 -11.28 -31.12 40.06
C THR A 389 -9.76 -31.08 39.83
N GLN A 390 -9.00 -31.61 40.79
CA GLN A 390 -7.55 -31.75 40.72
C GLN A 390 -7.13 -33.17 40.34
N TYR A 391 -6.45 -33.35 39.20
CA TYR A 391 -5.91 -34.65 38.73
C TYR A 391 -4.38 -34.73 38.78
N GLY A 392 -3.71 -33.72 39.35
CA GLY A 392 -2.26 -33.56 39.30
C GLY A 392 -1.61 -33.24 40.64
N LEU A 393 -0.35 -32.82 40.58
CA LEU A 393 0.43 -32.37 41.72
C LEU A 393 0.24 -30.86 41.90
N THR A 394 -0.16 -30.44 43.10
CA THR A 394 -0.23 -29.02 43.47
C THR A 394 0.69 -28.79 44.67
N ILE A 395 1.57 -27.81 44.58
CA ILE A 395 2.50 -27.43 45.65
C ILE A 395 2.27 -25.97 46.03
N GLY A 396 2.10 -25.71 47.33
CA GLY A 396 1.83 -24.37 47.85
C GLY A 396 1.82 -24.27 49.36
N ILE A 397 1.63 -23.06 49.89
CA ILE A 397 1.39 -22.87 51.32
C ILE A 397 -0.04 -23.29 51.65
N LEU A 398 -0.99 -22.83 50.84
CA LEU A 398 -2.39 -23.18 50.91
C LEU A 398 -2.82 -23.82 49.59
N ASN A 399 -3.32 -25.04 49.67
CA ASN A 399 -3.92 -25.75 48.55
C ASN A 399 -5.38 -26.03 48.89
N TYR A 400 -6.30 -25.59 48.04
CA TYR A 400 -7.72 -25.86 48.16
C TYR A 400 -8.23 -26.48 46.86
N THR A 401 -8.99 -27.57 46.97
CA THR A 401 -9.76 -28.12 45.85
C THR A 401 -11.15 -28.59 46.26
N GLN A 402 -12.13 -28.45 45.36
CA GLN A 402 -13.44 -29.08 45.55
C GLN A 402 -13.32 -30.60 45.48
N ASN A 403 -12.68 -31.15 44.42
CA ASN A 403 -12.55 -32.58 44.19
C ASN A 403 -11.08 -33.00 43.98
N LEU A 404 -10.49 -33.72 44.95
CA LEU A 404 -9.10 -34.18 44.86
C LEU A 404 -9.00 -35.59 44.27
N ARG A 405 -8.30 -35.73 43.14
CA ARG A 405 -7.89 -37.01 42.50
C ARG A 405 -6.37 -37.11 42.28
N GLY A 406 -5.62 -36.10 42.70
CA GLY A 406 -4.17 -36.00 42.58
C GLY A 406 -3.49 -35.92 43.94
N VAL A 407 -2.37 -35.19 44.00
CA VAL A 407 -1.58 -34.99 45.23
C VAL A 407 -1.42 -33.50 45.51
N GLN A 408 -1.62 -33.10 46.75
CA GLN A 408 -1.31 -31.77 47.26
C GLN A 408 -0.14 -31.86 48.23
N ILE A 409 0.80 -30.92 48.13
CA ILE A 409 1.91 -30.75 49.08
C ILE A 409 1.91 -29.31 49.55
N GLY A 410 1.80 -29.11 50.86
CA GLY A 410 1.69 -27.76 51.41
C GLY A 410 1.43 -27.71 52.89
N VAL A 411 1.56 -26.53 53.50
CA VAL A 411 1.32 -26.34 54.93
C VAL A 411 -0.13 -26.67 55.27
N ILE A 412 -1.06 -26.20 54.44
CA ILE A 412 -2.50 -26.43 54.57
C ILE A 412 -3.04 -27.00 53.25
N ASN A 413 -3.58 -28.21 53.30
CA ASN A 413 -4.19 -28.87 52.14
C ASN A 413 -5.67 -29.16 52.45
N ILE A 414 -6.58 -28.59 51.67
CA ILE A 414 -8.03 -28.67 51.84
C ILE A 414 -8.62 -29.34 50.60
N ALA A 415 -9.38 -30.41 50.82
CA ALA A 415 -10.13 -31.11 49.78
C ALA A 415 -11.56 -31.34 50.28
N ARG A 416 -12.57 -30.74 49.65
CA ARG A 416 -13.97 -30.95 50.09
C ARG A 416 -14.42 -32.39 49.88
N GLU A 417 -14.07 -32.93 48.72
CA GLU A 417 -14.43 -34.28 48.27
C GLU A 417 -13.20 -34.99 47.68
N GLY A 418 -13.20 -36.32 47.73
CA GLY A 418 -12.16 -37.17 47.16
C GLY A 418 -10.84 -37.24 47.93
N GLY A 419 -10.54 -36.32 48.85
CA GLY A 419 -9.31 -36.33 49.64
C GLY A 419 -9.26 -37.43 50.73
N PHE A 420 -8.04 -37.80 51.14
CA PHE A 420 -7.79 -38.67 52.29
C PHE A 420 -8.50 -38.15 53.56
N ALA A 421 -8.33 -36.84 53.83
CA ALA A 421 -9.03 -36.08 54.85
C ALA A 421 -9.44 -34.70 54.29
N SER A 422 -10.45 -34.06 54.90
CA SER A 422 -10.95 -32.76 54.44
C SER A 422 -9.92 -31.64 54.58
N VAL A 423 -9.11 -31.69 55.65
CA VAL A 423 -7.94 -30.83 55.87
C VAL A 423 -6.81 -31.71 56.36
N PHE A 424 -5.62 -31.62 55.75
CA PHE A 424 -4.45 -32.38 56.19
C PHE A 424 -3.15 -31.56 56.05
N PRO A 425 -2.29 -31.54 57.09
CA PRO A 425 -1.03 -30.81 57.03
C PRO A 425 0.00 -31.54 56.16
N PHE A 426 0.92 -30.79 55.56
CA PHE A 426 2.05 -31.25 54.74
C PHE A 426 1.70 -31.91 53.39
N PHE A 427 0.70 -32.79 53.34
CA PHE A 427 0.25 -33.40 52.09
C PHE A 427 -1.24 -33.76 52.11
N ASN A 428 -1.87 -33.98 50.95
CA ASN A 428 -3.18 -34.64 50.84
C ASN A 428 -3.20 -35.40 49.51
N TYR A 429 -3.95 -36.50 49.42
CA TYR A 429 -4.04 -37.29 48.19
C TYR A 429 -5.47 -37.77 47.94
N GLY A 430 -5.81 -37.95 46.66
CA GLY A 430 -7.11 -38.46 46.23
C GLY A 430 -7.27 -39.95 46.54
N LYS A 431 -8.47 -40.35 46.96
CA LYS A 431 -8.88 -41.74 47.20
C LYS A 431 -9.19 -42.51 45.92
#